data_AF-A0A7Y6E1Y0-F1
#
_entry.id   AF-A0A7Y6E1Y0-F1
#
_cell.length_a   1.000
_cell.length_b   1.000
_cell.length_c   1.000
_cell.angle_alpha   90.00
_cell.angle_beta   90.00
_cell.angle_gamma   90.00
#
_symmetry.space_group_name_H-M   'P 1'
#
loop_
_entity.id
_entity.type
_entity.pdbx_description
1 polymer ?
#
loop_
_entity_poly.entity_id
_entity_poly.type
_entity_poly.pdbx_seq_one_letter_code
_entity_poly.pdbx_strand_id
1 'polypeptide(L)'
;QVKESRRSALAPYLGIGDAEHEGRRVVFGQKVMQAVADSLLGWTTVDGRHFQVRQFRNMKGSIDASTLPADQIDDYARMTGALLARAHSHSVDPKLLAGYCGKNDKLDEAVAGFAVAYADQTERDFEELLTAVKSGRLPAETGI
;
A
#
# COMPACT_ATOMS: atom_id res chain seq x y z
N GLN A 1 4.03 -17.01 -5.76
CA GLN A 1 2.68 -16.41 -5.72
C GLN A 1 2.44 -15.69 -7.04
N VAL A 2 1.26 -15.89 -7.63
CA VAL A 2 0.78 -15.17 -8.82
C VAL A 2 -0.44 -14.35 -8.39
N LYS A 3 -0.43 -13.03 -8.60
CA LYS A 3 -1.51 -12.13 -8.16
C LYS A 3 -2.01 -11.28 -9.32
N GLU A 4 -3.32 -11.34 -9.59
CA GLU A 4 -3.97 -10.51 -10.61
C GLU A 4 -3.72 -9.04 -10.27
N SER A 5 -3.20 -8.29 -11.23
CA SER A 5 -2.96 -6.86 -11.14
C SER A 5 -4.04 -6.15 -11.94
N ARG A 6 -4.96 -5.50 -11.23
CA ARG A 6 -6.02 -4.69 -11.82
C ARG A 6 -5.56 -3.26 -12.01
N ARG A 7 -6.35 -2.50 -12.77
CA ARG A 7 -6.20 -1.05 -12.93
C ARG A 7 -6.04 -0.38 -11.57
N SER A 8 -5.10 0.55 -11.47
CA SER A 8 -4.89 1.33 -10.24
C SER A 8 -6.17 2.06 -9.84
N ALA A 9 -6.55 1.99 -8.58
CA ALA A 9 -7.65 2.79 -8.04
C ALA A 9 -7.38 4.30 -8.15
N LEU A 10 -6.10 4.69 -8.25
CA LEU A 10 -5.69 6.09 -8.44
C LEU A 10 -5.71 6.54 -9.90
N ALA A 11 -5.80 5.62 -10.87
CA ALA A 11 -5.72 5.98 -12.29
C ALA A 11 -6.68 7.11 -12.71
N PRO A 12 -7.95 7.15 -12.26
CA PRO A 12 -8.88 8.23 -12.63
C PRO A 12 -8.47 9.63 -12.16
N TYR A 13 -7.59 9.74 -11.14
CA TYR A 13 -7.25 11.01 -10.49
C TYR A 13 -5.88 11.56 -10.90
N LEU A 14 -5.06 10.76 -11.59
CA LEU A 14 -3.66 11.09 -11.87
C LEU A 14 -3.45 11.75 -13.24
N GLY A 15 -4.46 11.75 -14.11
CA GLY A 15 -4.32 12.28 -15.48
C GLY A 15 -3.29 11.51 -16.33
N ILE A 16 -2.92 10.30 -15.92
CA ILE A 16 -2.01 9.42 -16.65
C ILE A 16 -2.81 8.44 -17.51
N GLY A 17 -2.27 8.09 -18.68
CA GLY A 17 -2.86 7.06 -19.54
C GLY A 17 -2.86 5.68 -18.87
N ASP A 18 -3.58 4.74 -19.49
CA ASP A 18 -3.62 3.37 -19.00
C ASP A 18 -2.24 2.69 -19.08
N ALA A 19 -1.97 1.83 -18.11
CA ALA A 19 -0.75 1.04 -18.15
C ALA A 19 -0.83 0.01 -19.29
N GLU A 20 0.24 -0.10 -20.07
CA GLU A 20 0.39 -1.14 -21.09
C GLU A 20 0.18 -2.55 -20.50
N HIS A 21 0.69 -2.78 -19.28
CA HIS A 21 0.47 -4.00 -18.51
C HIS A 21 0.47 -3.70 -17.01
N GLU A 22 -0.64 -3.96 -16.32
CA GLU A 22 -0.82 -3.63 -14.90
C GLU A 22 0.18 -4.37 -13.99
N GLY A 23 0.48 -5.64 -14.30
CA GLY A 23 1.51 -6.39 -13.59
C GLY A 23 2.91 -5.78 -13.76
N ARG A 24 3.20 -5.19 -14.94
CA ARG A 24 4.48 -4.55 -15.22
C ARG A 24 4.62 -3.26 -14.43
N ARG A 25 3.55 -2.46 -14.38
CA ARG A 25 3.47 -1.23 -13.57
C ARG A 25 3.80 -1.52 -12.10
N VAL A 26 3.17 -2.54 -11.51
CA VAL A 26 3.39 -2.91 -10.11
C VAL A 26 4.82 -3.40 -9.87
N VAL A 27 5.32 -4.31 -10.72
CA VAL A 27 6.68 -4.86 -10.60
C VAL A 27 7.74 -3.78 -10.75
N PHE A 28 7.56 -2.85 -11.69
CA PHE A 28 8.49 -1.75 -11.89
C PHE A 28 8.57 -0.87 -10.63
N GLY A 29 7.42 -0.45 -10.08
CA GLY A 29 7.39 0.32 -8.83
C GLY A 29 8.07 -0.43 -7.67
N GLN A 30 7.83 -1.73 -7.54
CA GLN A 30 8.48 -2.54 -6.50
C GLN A 30 10.00 -2.61 -6.69
N LYS A 31 10.50 -2.84 -7.91
CA LYS A 31 11.95 -2.90 -8.19
C LYS A 31 12.65 -1.56 -7.92
N VAL A 32 11.98 -0.45 -8.21
CA VAL A 32 12.54 0.88 -7.97
C VAL A 32 12.63 1.19 -6.46
N MET A 33 11.57 0.90 -5.71
CA MET A 33 11.52 1.19 -4.27
C MET A 33 12.37 0.25 -3.41
N GLN A 34 12.60 -0.98 -3.86
CA GLN A 34 13.31 -2.00 -3.08
C GLN A 34 14.81 -1.97 -3.31
N ALA A 35 15.58 -1.87 -2.23
CA ALA A 35 17.05 -2.00 -2.30
C ALA A 35 17.48 -3.40 -2.78
N VAL A 36 16.71 -4.43 -2.44
CA VAL A 36 16.90 -5.80 -2.93
C VAL A 36 15.53 -6.33 -3.36
N ALA A 37 15.34 -6.48 -4.67
CA ALA A 37 14.16 -7.14 -5.21
C ALA A 37 14.39 -8.66 -5.29
N ASP A 38 13.30 -9.42 -5.26
CA ASP A 38 13.30 -10.84 -5.57
C ASP A 38 13.72 -11.05 -7.05
N SER A 39 14.67 -11.96 -7.31
CA SER A 39 15.15 -12.26 -8.66
C SER A 39 14.05 -12.82 -9.55
N LEU A 40 13.03 -13.44 -8.95
CA LEU A 40 11.84 -13.96 -9.63
C LEU A 40 10.67 -12.96 -9.66
N LEU A 41 10.90 -11.70 -9.27
CA LEU A 41 9.90 -10.65 -9.39
C LEU A 41 9.71 -10.27 -10.87
N GLY A 42 8.59 -10.71 -11.44
CA GLY A 42 8.23 -10.51 -12.84
C GLY A 42 6.73 -10.32 -13.02
N TRP A 43 6.29 -10.22 -14.26
CA TRP A 43 4.88 -10.11 -14.63
C TRP A 43 4.57 -11.03 -15.82
N THR A 44 3.31 -11.39 -15.98
CA THR A 44 2.86 -12.20 -17.11
C THR A 44 1.38 -11.93 -17.39
N THR A 45 0.91 -12.39 -18.54
CA THR A 45 -0.51 -12.41 -18.90
C THR A 45 -1.02 -13.85 -18.88
N VAL A 46 -2.16 -14.10 -18.25
CA VAL A 46 -2.85 -15.40 -18.26
C VAL A 46 -4.31 -15.14 -18.62
N ASP A 47 -4.82 -15.82 -19.65
CA ASP A 47 -6.18 -15.67 -20.14
C ASP A 47 -6.61 -14.21 -20.34
N GLY A 48 -5.71 -13.41 -20.93
CA GLY A 48 -5.93 -11.97 -21.18
C GLY A 48 -5.89 -11.07 -19.94
N ARG A 49 -5.57 -11.60 -18.77
CA ARG A 49 -5.46 -10.84 -17.51
C ARG A 49 -4.02 -10.63 -17.11
N HIS A 50 -3.72 -9.48 -16.53
CA HIS A 50 -2.39 -9.09 -16.11
C HIS A 50 -2.07 -9.60 -14.70
N PHE A 51 -0.88 -10.18 -14.51
CA PHE A 51 -0.44 -10.70 -13.22
C PHE A 51 0.96 -10.19 -12.86
N GLN A 52 1.19 -10.01 -11.56
CA GLN A 52 2.53 -10.00 -10.99
C GLN A 52 2.89 -11.41 -10.48
N VAL A 53 4.14 -11.78 -10.62
CA VAL A 53 4.73 -13.06 -10.22
C VAL A 53 5.89 -12.78 -9.27
N ARG A 54 5.95 -13.50 -8.14
CA ARG A 54 7.04 -13.40 -7.16
C ARG A 54 7.23 -14.71 -6.40
N GLN A 55 8.45 -14.97 -5.94
CA GLN A 55 8.76 -15.98 -4.93
C GLN A 55 8.49 -15.40 -3.54
N PHE A 56 7.72 -16.12 -2.74
CA PHE A 56 7.33 -15.66 -1.42
C PHE A 56 8.49 -15.93 -0.45
N ARG A 57 9.19 -14.89 0.02
CA ARG A 57 10.04 -15.00 1.21
C ARG A 57 9.13 -15.17 2.43
N ASN A 58 9.04 -16.39 2.94
CA ASN A 58 8.10 -16.85 3.97
C ASN A 58 8.35 -16.31 5.41
N MET A 59 9.18 -15.28 5.59
CA MET A 59 9.31 -14.64 6.91
C MET A 59 8.46 -13.39 6.96
N LYS A 60 7.15 -13.57 7.16
CA LYS A 60 6.29 -12.48 7.58
C LYS A 60 6.32 -12.42 9.11
N GLY A 61 7.39 -11.82 9.65
CA GLY A 61 7.28 -11.21 10.97
C GLY A 61 6.45 -9.95 10.80
N SER A 62 5.22 -9.95 11.30
CA SER A 62 4.42 -8.74 11.44
C SER A 62 4.42 -8.35 12.90
N ILE A 63 4.56 -7.05 13.15
CA ILE A 63 4.32 -6.49 14.47
C ILE A 63 2.83 -6.19 14.56
N ASP A 64 2.17 -6.73 15.58
CA ASP A 64 0.79 -6.39 15.90
C ASP A 64 0.76 -5.06 16.64
N ALA A 65 0.54 -3.99 15.88
CA ALA A 65 0.50 -2.63 16.41
C ALA A 65 -0.57 -2.43 17.50
N SER A 66 -1.62 -3.26 17.55
CA SER A 66 -2.67 -3.17 18.58
C SER A 66 -2.19 -3.63 19.97
N THR A 67 -1.08 -4.34 20.03
CA THR A 67 -0.48 -4.86 21.28
C THR A 67 0.69 -4.02 21.79
N LEU A 68 1.11 -3.01 21.02
CA LEU A 68 2.23 -2.15 21.38
C LEU A 68 1.80 -1.12 22.44
N PRO A 69 2.59 -0.95 23.51
CA PRO A 69 2.51 0.24 24.38
C PRO A 69 2.71 1.54 23.60
N ALA A 70 2.19 2.66 24.11
CA ALA A 70 2.18 3.94 23.41
C ALA A 70 3.58 4.44 23.00
N ASP A 71 4.60 4.24 23.85
CA ASP A 71 6.00 4.58 23.55
C ASP A 71 6.56 3.71 22.41
N GLN A 72 6.22 2.42 22.38
CA GLN A 72 6.63 1.51 21.30
C GLN A 72 5.90 1.81 19.97
N ILE A 73 4.68 2.33 20.03
CA ILE A 73 3.96 2.79 18.83
C ILE A 73 4.70 3.98 18.19
N ASP A 74 5.19 4.95 18.98
CA ASP A 74 5.97 6.08 18.45
C ASP A 74 7.25 5.60 17.76
N ASP A 75 8.01 4.72 18.41
CA ASP A 75 9.22 4.13 17.83
C ASP A 75 8.92 3.36 16.53
N TYR A 76 7.84 2.57 16.54
CA TYR A 76 7.40 1.82 15.37
C TYR A 76 6.99 2.75 14.21
N ALA A 77 6.26 3.84 14.51
CA ALA A 77 5.87 4.85 13.53
C ALA A 77 7.08 5.57 12.93
N ARG A 78 8.07 5.95 13.75
CA ARG A 78 9.33 6.57 13.27
C ARG A 78 10.11 5.64 12.35
N MET A 79 10.27 4.38 12.76
CA MET A 79 11.00 3.38 11.95
C MET A 79 10.29 3.13 10.61
N THR A 80 8.98 2.88 10.64
CA THR A 80 8.20 2.61 9.42
C THR A 80 8.14 3.83 8.50
N GLY A 81 8.00 5.03 9.05
CA GLY A 81 8.06 6.29 8.31
C GLY A 81 9.41 6.49 7.63
N ALA A 82 10.52 6.23 8.32
CA ALA A 82 11.86 6.32 7.73
C ALA A 82 12.07 5.30 6.59
N LEU A 83 11.57 4.06 6.76
CA LEU A 83 11.62 3.04 5.71
C LEU A 83 10.78 3.42 4.49
N LEU A 84 9.58 3.97 4.71
CA LEU A 84 8.70 4.47 3.66
C LEU A 84 9.38 5.61 2.89
N ALA A 85 9.91 6.61 3.59
CA ALA A 85 10.62 7.74 2.98
C ALA A 85 11.82 7.29 2.14
N ARG A 86 12.61 6.33 2.65
CA ARG A 86 13.75 5.75 1.93
C ARG A 86 13.31 5.00 0.66
N ALA A 87 12.25 4.22 0.73
CA ALA A 87 11.74 3.51 -0.44
C ALA A 87 11.25 4.49 -1.52
N HIS A 88 10.53 5.53 -1.14
CA HIS A 88 9.95 6.49 -2.08
C HIS A 88 10.97 7.48 -2.65
N SER A 89 12.06 7.79 -1.94
CA SER A 89 13.15 8.62 -2.48
C SER A 89 13.85 8.00 -3.69
N HIS A 90 13.72 6.68 -3.90
CA HIS A 90 14.22 6.00 -5.09
C HIS A 90 13.29 6.14 -6.31
N SER A 91 12.02 6.53 -6.10
CA SER A 91 10.97 6.52 -7.12
C SER A 91 10.70 7.88 -7.79
N VAL A 92 11.25 8.95 -7.23
CA VAL A 92 11.04 10.35 -7.67
C VAL A 92 12.37 11.11 -7.49
N ASP A 93 12.59 12.20 -8.24
CA ASP A 93 13.73 13.09 -8.01
C ASP A 93 13.73 13.58 -6.54
N PRO A 94 14.78 13.27 -5.76
CA PRO A 94 14.86 13.66 -4.35
C PRO A 94 14.80 15.18 -4.14
N LYS A 95 15.26 15.99 -5.09
CA LYS A 95 15.20 17.46 -5.00
C LYS A 95 13.78 17.97 -5.16
N LEU A 96 13.02 17.38 -6.09
CA LEU A 96 11.61 17.70 -6.29
C LEU A 96 10.80 17.33 -5.04
N LEU A 97 11.05 16.14 -4.50
CA LEU A 97 10.39 15.66 -3.28
C LEU A 97 10.71 16.57 -2.09
N ALA A 98 11.98 16.91 -1.87
CA ALA A 98 12.39 17.83 -0.81
C ALA A 98 11.77 19.23 -0.96
N GLY A 99 11.65 19.74 -2.19
CA GLY A 99 10.98 21.00 -2.47
C GLY A 99 9.48 20.96 -2.17
N TYR A 100 8.82 19.85 -2.50
CA TYR A 100 7.39 19.63 -2.21
C TYR A 100 7.12 19.53 -0.70
N CYS A 101 7.94 18.75 0.03
CA CYS A 101 7.80 18.63 1.48
C CYS A 101 8.09 19.96 2.20
N GLY A 102 9.04 20.74 1.68
CA GLY A 102 9.40 22.03 2.26
C GLY A 102 10.07 21.87 3.64
N LYS A 103 9.90 22.89 4.49
CA LYS A 103 10.49 22.97 5.84
C LYS A 103 9.46 23.31 6.93
N ASN A 104 8.17 23.26 6.59
CA ASN A 104 7.08 23.57 7.50
C ASN A 104 6.25 22.32 7.74
N ASP A 105 5.39 22.39 8.75
CA ASP A 105 4.68 21.22 9.26
C ASP A 105 3.40 20.91 8.46
N LYS A 106 3.13 21.62 7.34
CA LYS A 106 1.88 21.45 6.58
C LYS A 106 1.71 20.04 6.02
N LEU A 107 2.80 19.42 5.56
CA LEU A 107 2.73 18.06 5.07
C LEU A 107 2.46 17.09 6.22
N ASP A 108 3.09 17.30 7.37
CA ASP A 108 2.93 16.48 8.56
C ASP A 108 1.49 16.54 9.07
N GLU A 109 0.93 17.76 9.18
CA GLU A 109 -0.48 17.99 9.52
C GLU A 109 -1.43 17.34 8.52
N ALA A 110 -1.15 17.46 7.22
CA ALA A 110 -1.99 16.86 6.17
C ALA A 110 -1.96 15.32 6.21
N VAL A 111 -0.78 14.71 6.43
CA VAL A 111 -0.63 13.26 6.55
C VAL A 111 -1.30 12.75 7.83
N ALA A 112 -1.14 13.46 8.95
CA ALA A 112 -1.82 13.12 10.21
C ALA A 112 -3.35 13.21 10.07
N GLY A 113 -3.84 14.29 9.47
CA GLY A 113 -5.27 14.46 9.20
C GLY A 113 -5.82 13.38 8.26
N PHE A 114 -5.08 13.03 7.21
CA PHE A 114 -5.44 11.92 6.33
C PHE A 114 -5.47 10.58 7.09
N ALA A 115 -4.49 10.31 7.95
CA ALA A 115 -4.41 9.06 8.69
C ALA A 115 -5.63 8.86 9.60
N VAL A 116 -6.04 9.90 10.32
CA VAL A 116 -7.25 9.87 11.18
C VAL A 116 -8.51 9.68 10.31
N ALA A 117 -8.68 10.49 9.27
CA ALA A 117 -9.85 10.38 8.39
C ALA A 117 -9.96 9.01 7.69
N TYR A 118 -8.82 8.42 7.34
CA TYR A 118 -8.75 7.09 6.75
C TYR A 118 -9.06 5.98 7.76
N ALA A 119 -8.65 6.14 9.03
CA ALA A 119 -9.04 5.23 10.11
C ALA A 119 -10.56 5.25 10.30
N ASP A 120 -11.17 6.44 10.43
CA ASP A 120 -12.62 6.58 10.56
C ASP A 120 -13.36 5.97 9.36
N GLN A 121 -12.84 6.17 8.14
CA GLN A 121 -13.44 5.58 6.95
C GLN A 121 -13.35 4.05 6.97
N THR A 122 -12.22 3.49 7.40
CA THR A 122 -12.03 2.04 7.49
C THR A 122 -12.99 1.42 8.50
N GLU A 123 -13.23 2.08 9.63
CA GLU A 123 -14.22 1.64 10.62
C GLU A 123 -15.65 1.66 10.05
N ARG A 124 -16.04 2.74 9.38
CA ARG A 124 -17.36 2.83 8.71
C ARG A 124 -17.55 1.77 7.64
N ASP A 125 -16.53 1.53 6.81
CA ASP A 125 -16.58 0.50 5.76
C ASP A 125 -16.72 -0.91 6.37
N PHE A 126 -16.06 -1.15 7.50
CA PHE A 126 -16.18 -2.42 8.22
C PHE A 126 -17.57 -2.61 8.82
N GLU A 127 -18.17 -1.57 9.40
CA GLU A 127 -19.55 -1.61 9.90
C GLU A 127 -20.56 -1.86 8.77
N GLU A 128 -20.36 -1.23 7.61
CA GLU A 128 -21.19 -1.44 6.43
C GLU A 128 -21.07 -2.89 5.91
N LEU A 129 -19.85 -3.43 5.87
CA LEU A 129 -19.59 -4.83 5.53
C LEU A 129 -20.34 -5.77 6.48
N LEU A 130 -20.24 -5.56 7.79
CA LEU A 130 -20.96 -6.37 8.79
C LEU A 130 -22.48 -6.27 8.61
N THR A 131 -23.00 -5.09 8.30
CA THR A 131 -24.43 -4.88 8.03
C THR A 131 -24.88 -5.63 6.76
N ALA A 132 -24.07 -5.60 5.71
CA ALA A 132 -24.29 -6.35 4.46
C ALA A 132 -24.35 -7.86 4.70
N VAL A 133 -23.45 -8.36 5.54
CA VAL A 133 -23.41 -9.78 5.91
C VAL A 133 -24.63 -10.16 6.74
N LYS A 134 -24.95 -9.39 7.78
CA LYS A 134 -26.12 -9.65 8.65
C LYS A 134 -27.45 -9.62 7.89
N SER A 135 -27.56 -8.77 6.88
CA SER A 135 -28.75 -8.68 6.02
C SER A 135 -28.82 -9.75 4.93
N GLY A 136 -27.80 -10.62 4.80
CA GLY A 136 -27.73 -11.65 3.76
C GLY A 136 -27.40 -11.14 2.36
N ARG A 137 -27.05 -9.85 2.22
CA ARG A 137 -26.66 -9.26 0.93
C ARG A 137 -25.27 -9.75 0.48
N LEU A 138 -24.38 -10.01 1.43
CA LEU A 138 -23.06 -10.57 1.16
C LEU A 138 -22.89 -11.90 1.91
N PRO A 139 -22.36 -12.95 1.26
CA PRO A 139 -22.00 -14.17 1.97
C PRO A 139 -20.79 -13.91 2.88
N ALA A 140 -20.76 -14.58 4.03
CA ALA A 140 -19.59 -14.61 4.90
C ALA A 140 -19.46 -15.99 5.56
N GLU A 141 -18.23 -16.43 5.75
CA GLU A 141 -17.89 -17.57 6.59
C GLU A 141 -17.33 -17.04 7.90
N THR A 142 -17.87 -17.51 9.03
CA THR A 142 -17.47 -17.07 10.37
C THR A 142 -16.73 -18.18 11.10
N GLY A 143 -15.67 -17.85 11.84
CA GLY A 143 -14.98 -18.79 12.73
C GLY A 143 -13.92 -19.67 12.04
N ILE A 144 -13.39 -19.22 10.90
CA ILE A 144 -12.25 -19.82 10.19
C ILE A 144 -10.98 -19.02 10.50
#